data_AF-A0A7Y0XV80-F1
#
_entry.id   AF-A0A7Y0XV80-F1
#
_cell.length_a   1.000
_cell.length_b   1.000
_cell.length_c   1.000
_cell.angle_alpha   90.00
_cell.angle_beta   90.00
_cell.angle_gamma   90.00
#
_symmetry.space_group_name_H-M   'P 1'
#
loop_
_entity.id
_entity.type
_entity.pdbx_description
1 polymer ?
#
loop_
_entity_poly.entity_id
_entity_poly.type
_entity_poly.pdbx_seq_one_letter_code
_entity_poly.pdbx_strand_id
1 'polypeptide(L)'
;MNVNLTPFLEEMVRQKVKSGLYTSASEVVREALRLMEEQDSLRKAKLDTLRQDIRAGIESGTANAWDAEEIKKTVRKRRTATKAG
;
A
#
# COMPACT_ATOMS: atom_id res chain seq x y z
N MET A 1 -15.53 21.99 -16.21
CA MET A 1 -14.05 22.01 -16.30
C MET A 1 -13.66 21.38 -17.63
N ASN A 2 -12.84 22.04 -18.44
CA ASN A 2 -12.29 21.44 -19.66
C ASN A 2 -10.89 20.91 -19.36
N VAL A 3 -10.58 19.71 -19.80
CA VAL A 3 -9.31 19.03 -19.50
C VAL A 3 -8.74 18.53 -20.81
N ASN A 4 -7.51 18.94 -21.13
CA ASN A 4 -6.84 18.50 -22.34
C ASN A 4 -6.14 17.17 -22.06
N LEU A 5 -6.48 16.15 -22.82
CA LEU A 5 -5.84 14.85 -22.77
C LEU A 5 -4.75 14.77 -23.83
N THR A 6 -3.71 13.95 -23.57
CA THR A 6 -2.78 13.56 -24.62
C THR A 6 -3.51 12.66 -25.63
N PRO A 7 -3.07 12.58 -26.90
CA PRO A 7 -3.72 11.74 -27.91
C PRO A 7 -3.88 10.28 -27.48
N PHE A 8 -2.91 9.75 -26.74
CA PHE A 8 -2.95 8.40 -26.17
C PHE A 8 -4.10 8.22 -25.15
N LEU A 9 -4.25 9.16 -24.22
CA LEU A 9 -5.30 9.11 -23.21
C LEU A 9 -6.70 9.30 -23.84
N GLU A 10 -6.80 10.17 -24.84
CA GLU A 10 -8.05 10.35 -25.58
C GLU A 10 -8.48 9.06 -26.29
N GLU A 11 -7.55 8.37 -26.97
CA GLU A 11 -7.84 7.10 -27.62
C GLU A 11 -8.23 6.01 -26.60
N MET A 12 -7.54 5.95 -25.46
CA MET A 12 -7.90 5.03 -24.38
C MET A 12 -9.33 5.27 -23.88
N VAL A 13 -9.71 6.53 -23.62
CA VAL A 13 -11.06 6.90 -23.20
C VAL A 13 -12.09 6.53 -24.28
N ARG A 14 -11.78 6.82 -25.56
CA ARG A 14 -12.65 6.48 -26.68
C ARG A 14 -12.91 4.98 -26.77
N GLN A 15 -11.88 4.15 -26.61
CA GLN A 15 -12.01 2.69 -26.64
C GLN A 15 -12.86 2.16 -25.48
N LYS A 16 -12.70 2.72 -24.27
CA LYS A 16 -13.48 2.35 -23.08
C LYS A 16 -14.97 2.69 -23.21
N VAL A 17 -15.30 3.81 -23.85
CA VAL A 17 -16.70 4.15 -24.16
C VAL A 17 -17.23 3.25 -25.27
N LYS A 18 -16.44 3.04 -26.34
CA LYS A 18 -16.83 2.19 -27.49
C LYS A 18 -17.09 0.73 -27.09
N SER A 19 -16.44 0.22 -26.04
CA SER A 19 -16.72 -1.12 -25.54
C SER A 19 -18.09 -1.27 -24.85
N GLY A 20 -18.81 -0.16 -24.62
CA GLY A 20 -20.09 -0.14 -23.92
C GLY A 20 -19.98 -0.28 -22.40
N LEU A 21 -18.77 -0.37 -21.85
CA LEU A 21 -18.54 -0.46 -20.40
C LEU A 21 -18.82 0.87 -19.69
N TYR A 22 -18.68 1.98 -20.41
CA TYR A 22 -18.94 3.33 -19.91
C TYR A 22 -19.80 4.09 -20.90
N THR A 23 -20.69 4.94 -20.37
CA THR A 23 -21.65 5.75 -21.16
C THR A 23 -21.05 7.04 -21.69
N SER A 24 -19.97 7.53 -21.08
CA SER A 24 -19.34 8.81 -21.44
C SER A 24 -17.88 8.90 -21.04
N ALA A 25 -17.14 9.79 -21.70
CA ALA A 25 -15.77 10.12 -21.32
C ALA A 25 -15.66 10.64 -19.88
N SER A 26 -16.64 11.44 -19.43
CA SER A 26 -16.66 11.95 -18.06
C SER A 26 -16.82 10.85 -17.02
N GLU A 27 -17.51 9.75 -17.37
CA GLU A 27 -17.62 8.58 -16.49
C GLU A 27 -16.28 7.84 -16.36
N VAL A 28 -15.60 7.62 -17.49
CA VAL A 28 -14.24 7.03 -17.50
C VAL A 28 -13.28 7.84 -16.63
N VAL A 29 -13.29 9.16 -16.77
CA VAL A 29 -12.40 10.05 -16.01
C VAL A 29 -12.74 10.04 -14.52
N ARG A 30 -14.03 10.05 -14.15
CA ARG A 30 -14.45 9.96 -12.74
C ARG A 30 -13.97 8.65 -12.11
N GLU A 31 -14.12 7.54 -12.81
CA GLU A 31 -13.69 6.24 -12.31
C GLU A 31 -12.16 6.17 -12.18
N ALA A 32 -11.42 6.69 -13.17
CA ALA A 32 -9.97 6.77 -13.10
C ALA A 32 -9.48 7.60 -11.90
N LEU A 33 -10.13 8.75 -11.62
CA LEU A 33 -9.81 9.58 -10.46
C LEU A 33 -10.16 8.88 -9.14
N ARG A 34 -11.26 8.14 -9.08
CA ARG A 34 -11.64 7.34 -7.91
C ARG A 34 -10.58 6.29 -7.59
N LEU A 35 -10.12 5.55 -8.60
CA LEU A 35 -9.06 4.54 -8.44
C LEU A 35 -7.73 5.17 -8.04
N MET A 36 -7.42 6.37 -8.57
CA MET A 36 -6.22 7.11 -8.19
C MET A 36 -6.27 7.54 -6.72
N GLU A 37 -7.41 8.07 -6.25
CA GLU A 37 -7.62 8.43 -4.85
C GLU A 37 -7.52 7.22 -3.92
N GLU A 38 -8.13 6.09 -4.30
CA GLU A 38 -8.01 4.85 -3.53
C GLU A 38 -6.55 4.41 -3.41
N GLN A 39 -5.80 4.40 -4.51
CA GLN A 39 -4.38 4.04 -4.51
C GLN A 39 -3.54 4.98 -3.64
N ASP A 40 -3.81 6.29 -3.71
CA ASP A 40 -3.12 7.28 -2.88
C ASP A 40 -3.44 7.11 -1.40
N SER A 41 -4.69 6.78 -1.06
CA SER A 41 -5.12 6.49 0.31
C SER A 41 -4.38 5.28 0.89
N LEU A 42 -4.25 4.20 0.11
CA LEU A 42 -3.52 3.00 0.50
C LEU A 42 -2.02 3.26 0.66
N ARG A 43 -1.43 4.03 -0.27
CA ARG A 43 -0.02 4.44 -0.18
C ARG A 43 0.23 5.27 1.08
N LYS A 44 -0.65 6.20 1.39
CA LYS A 44 -0.57 7.04 2.59
C LYS A 44 -0.66 6.18 3.86
N ALA A 45 -1.65 5.30 3.95
CA ALA A 45 -1.81 4.40 5.10
C ALA A 45 -0.56 3.54 5.32
N LYS A 46 0.01 2.96 4.26
CA LYS A 46 1.24 2.16 4.33
C LYS A 46 2.45 2.98 4.83
N LEU A 47 2.59 4.21 4.34
CA LEU A 47 3.67 5.10 4.79
C LEU A 47 3.49 5.49 6.26
N ASP A 48 2.27 5.73 6.70
CA ASP A 48 1.99 6.08 8.09
C ASP A 48 2.26 4.91 9.03
N THR A 49 1.88 3.68 8.65
CA THR A 49 2.28 2.46 9.39
C THR A 49 3.80 2.33 9.46
N LEU A 50 4.51 2.49 8.34
CA LEU A 50 5.97 2.37 8.33
C LEU A 50 6.64 3.42 9.23
N ARG A 51 6.14 4.66 9.24
CA ARG A 51 6.64 5.71 10.13
C ARG A 51 6.40 5.37 11.59
N GLN A 52 5.25 4.79 11.93
CA GLN A 52 4.93 4.32 13.27
C GLN A 52 5.87 3.18 13.69
N ASP A 53 6.10 2.19 12.83
CA ASP A 53 6.99 1.07 13.11
C ASP A 53 8.44 1.53 13.34
N ILE A 54 8.93 2.47 12.51
CA ILE A 54 10.26 3.07 12.69
C ILE A 54 10.34 3.81 14.02
N ARG A 55 9.33 4.62 14.36
CA ARG A 55 9.30 5.35 15.64
C ARG A 55 9.29 4.38 16.81
N ALA A 56 8.44 3.36 16.77
CA ALA A 56 8.38 2.31 17.79
C ALA A 56 9.74 1.60 17.93
N GLY A 57 10.44 1.34 16.83
CA GLY A 57 11.79 0.78 16.83
C GLY A 57 12.81 1.71 17.51
N ILE A 58 12.79 3.00 17.19
CA ILE A 58 13.67 4.01 17.81
C ILE A 58 13.39 4.14 19.32
N GLU A 59 12.11 4.11 19.71
CA GLU A 59 11.66 4.21 21.10
C GLU A 59 11.81 2.89 21.88
N SER A 60 12.13 1.77 21.21
CA SER A 60 12.24 0.44 21.84
C SER A 60 13.47 0.25 22.72
N GLY A 61 14.37 1.24 22.78
CA GLY A 61 15.56 1.25 23.61
C GLY A 61 16.85 1.24 22.78
N THR A 62 17.97 0.97 23.45
CA THR A 62 19.28 0.92 22.81
C THR A 62 19.37 -0.25 21.85
N ALA A 63 19.93 -0.03 20.66
CA ALA A 63 20.23 -1.11 19.74
C ALA A 63 21.34 -2.02 20.31
N ASN A 64 21.14 -3.33 20.14
CA ASN A 64 22.09 -4.36 20.57
C ASN A 64 22.77 -4.96 19.34
N ALA A 65 23.90 -5.65 19.54
CA ALA A 65 24.50 -6.45 18.47
C ALA A 65 23.51 -7.54 17.99
N TRP A 66 23.44 -7.73 16.68
CA TRP A 66 22.55 -8.72 16.07
C TRP A 66 23.24 -10.10 16.01
N ASP A 67 22.63 -11.11 16.64
CA ASP A 67 23.04 -12.52 16.57
C ASP A 67 21.83 -13.41 16.24
N ALA A 68 21.83 -13.98 15.03
CA ALA A 68 20.75 -14.82 14.55
C ALA A 68 20.58 -16.12 15.35
N GLU A 69 21.67 -16.74 15.83
CA GLU A 69 21.61 -18.02 16.55
C GLU A 69 21.08 -17.82 17.97
N GLU A 70 21.48 -16.73 18.63
CA GLU A 70 20.94 -16.35 19.93
C GLU A 70 19.43 -16.03 19.84
N ILE A 71 19.02 -15.29 18.81
CA ILE A 71 17.60 -14.97 18.57
C ILE A 71 16.80 -16.27 18.35
N LYS A 72 17.26 -17.18 17.47
CA LYS A 72 16.58 -18.47 17.21
C LYS A 72 16.48 -19.31 18.48
N LYS A 73 17.54 -19.38 19.28
CA LYS A 73 17.54 -20.12 20.56
C LYS A 73 16.49 -19.56 21.52
N THR A 74 16.40 -18.23 21.64
CA THR A 74 15.44 -17.54 22.50
C THR A 74 14.00 -17.77 22.05
N VAL A 75 13.73 -17.66 20.75
CA VAL A 75 12.40 -17.92 20.17
C VAL A 75 11.97 -19.38 20.37
N ARG A 76 12.87 -20.35 20.17
CA ARG A 76 12.58 -21.78 20.40
C ARG A 76 12.20 -22.07 21.86
N LYS A 77 12.96 -21.53 22.82
CA LYS A 77 12.66 -21.67 24.26
C LYS A 77 11.28 -21.10 24.63
N ARG A 78 10.90 -19.94 24.07
CA ARG A 78 9.57 -19.36 24.29
C ARG A 78 8.46 -20.26 23.74
N ARG A 79 8.61 -20.81 22.53
CA ARG A 79 7.60 -21.71 21.92
C ARG A 79 7.40 -23.01 22.71
N THR A 80 8.44 -23.58 23.32
CA THR A 80 8.30 -24.80 24.13
C THR A 80 7.61 -24.52 25.45
N ALA A 81 7.85 -23.36 26.07
CA ALA A 81 7.19 -22.95 27.31
C ALA A 81 5.69 -22.71 27.11
N THR A 82 5.27 -22.09 25.99
CA THR A 82 3.85 -21.87 25.68
C THR A 82 3.09 -23.15 25.31
N LYS A 83 3.78 -24.23 24.94
CA LYS A 83 3.15 -25.54 24.63
C LYS A 83 3.01 -26.45 25.86
N ALA A 84 3.65 -26.11 26.97
CA ALA A 84 3.71 -26.93 28.18
C ALA A 84 2.73 -26.46 29.28
N GLY A 85 1.97 -25.38 29.03
CA GLY A 85 0.85 -24.93 29.85
C GLY A 85 -0.44 -24.97 29.04
#